data_AF-A0AAI9T2S5-F1
#
_entry.id   AF-A0AAI9T2S5-F1
#
_cell.length_a   1.000
_cell.length_b   1.000
_cell.length_c   1.000
_cell.angle_alpha   90.00
_cell.angle_beta   90.00
_cell.angle_gamma   90.00
#
_symmetry.space_group_name_H-M   'P 1'
#
loop_
_entity.id
_entity.type
_entity.pdbx_description
1 polymer ?
#
loop_
_entity_poly.entity_id
_entity_poly.type
_entity_poly.pdbx_seq_one_letter_code
_entity_poly.pdbx_strand_id
1 'polypeptide(L)'
;MKNPILEKHFSNIRDQLKLVLNTEKIHDSTNPIQLLYDNVLLIRNNGRVITDEDFTYRLELVLADTYKTLSLRIDSLLQNAKTLAFS
;
A
#
# COMPACT_ATOMS: atom_id res chain seq x y z
N MET A 1 -15.64 20.38 -8.68
CA MET A 1 -14.41 20.87 -8.00
C MET A 1 -13.77 19.70 -7.26
N LYS A 2 -12.44 19.61 -7.19
CA LYS A 2 -11.76 18.61 -6.35
C LYS A 2 -12.03 18.95 -4.88
N ASN A 3 -12.38 17.96 -4.06
CA ASN A 3 -12.62 18.17 -2.63
C ASN A 3 -11.27 18.47 -1.93
N PRO A 4 -11.07 19.67 -1.35
CA PRO A 4 -9.79 20.05 -0.76
C PRO A 4 -9.39 19.19 0.44
N ILE A 5 -10.36 18.66 1.19
CA ILE A 5 -10.11 17.76 2.33
C ILE A 5 -9.54 16.44 1.82
N LEU A 6 -10.18 15.83 0.81
CA LEU A 6 -9.69 14.63 0.15
C LEU A 6 -8.28 14.81 -0.42
N GLU A 7 -8.00 15.93 -1.09
CA GLU A 7 -6.65 16.19 -1.63
C GLU A 7 -5.58 16.24 -0.54
N LYS A 8 -5.91 16.82 0.62
CA LYS A 8 -4.99 16.89 1.76
C LYS A 8 -4.70 15.49 2.30
N HIS A 9 -5.74 14.68 2.52
CA HIS A 9 -5.57 13.30 3.02
C HIS A 9 -4.81 12.43 2.03
N PHE A 10 -5.18 12.49 0.74
CA PHE A 10 -4.46 11.79 -0.33
C PHE A 10 -2.98 12.19 -0.37
N SER A 11 -2.67 13.49 -0.35
CA SER A 11 -1.28 13.97 -0.41
C SER A 11 -0.47 13.50 0.79
N ASN A 12 -1.04 13.57 2.00
CA ASN A 12 -0.39 13.09 3.21
C ASN A 12 -0.05 11.59 3.12
N ILE A 13 -1.00 10.75 2.70
CA ILE A 13 -0.79 9.30 2.55
C ILE A 13 0.28 9.03 1.49
N ARG A 14 0.16 9.65 0.31
CA ARG A 14 1.12 9.52 -0.79
C ARG A 14 2.53 9.88 -0.35
N ASP A 15 2.69 11.00 0.36
CA ASP A 15 4.00 11.53 0.72
C ASP A 15 4.66 10.70 1.82
N GLN A 16 3.87 10.17 2.78
CA GLN A 16 4.36 9.21 3.77
C GLN A 16 4.86 7.91 3.11
N LEU A 17 4.07 7.33 2.20
CA LEU A 17 4.47 6.11 1.49
C LEU A 17 5.73 6.36 0.64
N LYS A 18 5.79 7.48 -0.08
CA LYS A 18 6.96 7.87 -0.87
C LYS A 18 8.21 8.04 0.00
N LEU A 19 8.07 8.63 1.19
CA LEU A 19 9.18 8.77 2.13
C LEU A 19 9.73 7.41 2.57
N VAL A 20 8.85 6.45 2.88
CA VAL A 20 9.26 5.08 3.26
C VAL A 20 9.98 4.40 2.10
N LEU A 21 9.41 4.44 0.88
CA LEU A 21 10.02 3.83 -0.31
C LEU A 21 11.43 4.37 -0.57
N ASN A 22 11.61 5.70 -0.45
CA ASN A 22 12.89 6.34 -0.68
C ASN A 22 13.91 6.03 0.44
N THR A 23 13.48 6.08 1.70
CA THR A 23 14.36 5.84 2.86
C THR A 23 14.87 4.41 2.87
N GLU A 24 13.98 3.45 2.63
CA GLU A 24 14.28 2.02 2.61
C GLU A 24 14.83 1.53 1.26
N LYS A 25 14.97 2.42 0.27
CA LYS A 25 15.42 2.10 -1.11
C LYS A 25 14.65 0.94 -1.73
N ILE A 26 13.34 0.92 -1.50
CA ILE A 26 12.45 -0.10 -2.05
C ILE A 26 12.25 0.22 -3.53
N HIS A 27 12.82 -0.62 -4.39
CA HIS A 27 12.67 -0.54 -5.84
C HIS A 27 11.94 -1.77 -6.42
N ASP A 28 11.68 -2.78 -5.59
CA ASP A 28 10.95 -3.98 -5.98
C ASP A 28 9.46 -3.67 -6.12
N SER A 29 8.95 -3.80 -7.34
CA SER A 29 7.53 -3.60 -7.67
C SER A 29 6.60 -4.59 -6.97
N THR A 30 7.12 -5.70 -6.44
CA THR A 30 6.33 -6.66 -5.66
C THR A 30 6.30 -6.32 -4.17
N ASN A 31 7.08 -5.35 -3.71
CA ASN A 31 7.08 -4.96 -2.31
C ASN A 31 5.68 -4.44 -1.90
N PRO A 32 5.09 -4.91 -0.80
CA PRO A 32 3.75 -4.49 -0.38
C PRO A 32 3.58 -2.98 -0.20
N ILE A 33 4.62 -2.26 0.24
CA ILE A 33 4.57 -0.79 0.39
C ILE A 33 4.58 -0.10 -0.99
N GLN A 34 5.34 -0.63 -1.95
CA GLN A 34 5.35 -0.13 -3.33
C GLN A 34 3.98 -0.35 -3.99
N LEU A 35 3.41 -1.55 -3.83
CA LEU A 35 2.06 -1.87 -4.31
C LEU A 35 1.00 -0.96 -3.69
N LEU A 36 1.07 -0.70 -2.38
CA LEU A 36 0.14 0.22 -1.70
C LEU A 36 0.26 1.64 -2.26
N TYR A 37 1.48 2.13 -2.47
CA TYR A 37 1.73 3.44 -3.09
C TYR A 37 1.10 3.56 -4.48
N ASP A 38 1.36 2.58 -5.35
CA ASP A 38 0.84 2.58 -6.71
C ASP A 38 -0.69 2.51 -6.74
N ASN A 39 -1.29 1.70 -5.86
CA ASN A 39 -2.74 1.63 -5.71
C ASN A 39 -3.36 2.94 -5.22
N VAL A 40 -2.75 3.62 -4.24
CA VAL A 40 -3.21 4.94 -3.77
C VAL A 40 -3.21 5.96 -4.92
N LEU A 41 -2.16 5.95 -5.76
CA LEU A 41 -2.10 6.80 -6.95
C LEU A 41 -3.20 6.45 -7.95
N LEU A 42 -3.44 5.16 -8.20
CA LEU A 42 -4.47 4.68 -9.12
C LEU A 42 -5.88 5.07 -8.65
N ILE A 43 -6.20 4.87 -7.36
CA ILE A 43 -7.48 5.26 -6.78
C ILE A 43 -7.76 6.74 -7.04
N ARG A 44 -6.77 7.61 -6.82
CA ARG A 44 -6.94 9.05 -7.04
C ARG A 44 -6.97 9.44 -8.51
N ASN A 45 -6.18 8.80 -9.37
CA ASN A 45 -5.95 9.25 -10.75
C ASN A 45 -6.75 8.48 -11.82
N ASN A 46 -7.72 7.64 -11.44
CA ASN A 46 -8.50 6.81 -12.36
C ASN A 46 -9.45 7.57 -13.33
N GLY A 47 -9.31 8.89 -13.47
CA GLY A 47 -10.12 9.73 -14.36
C GLY A 47 -11.58 9.96 -13.91
N ARG A 48 -12.04 9.29 -12.85
CA ARG A 48 -13.39 9.45 -12.28
C ARG A 48 -13.38 10.48 -11.15
N VAL A 49 -14.49 11.21 -10.99
CA VAL A 49 -14.74 11.98 -9.77
C VAL A 49 -15.00 11.00 -8.63
N ILE A 50 -14.13 11.01 -7.64
CA ILE A 50 -14.20 10.16 -6.44
C ILE A 50 -14.75 10.97 -5.26
N THR A 51 -15.67 10.38 -4.51
CA THR A 51 -16.15 10.92 -3.23
C THR A 51 -15.22 10.50 -2.10
N ASP A 52 -15.31 11.16 -0.95
CA ASP A 52 -14.53 10.81 0.24
C ASP A 52 -14.83 9.38 0.71
N GLU A 53 -16.10 8.96 0.61
CA GLU A 53 -16.53 7.60 0.94
C GLU A 53 -15.96 6.56 -0.04
N ASP A 54 -16.00 6.79 -1.36
CA ASP A 54 -15.42 5.87 -2.35
C ASP A 54 -13.89 5.82 -2.24
N PHE A 55 -13.22 6.93 -1.92
CA PHE A 55 -11.78 6.93 -1.66
C PHE A 55 -11.44 6.11 -0.42
N THR A 56 -12.17 6.33 0.68
CA THR A 56 -11.96 5.63 1.95
C THR A 56 -12.19 4.13 1.79
N TYR A 57 -13.32 3.74 1.20
CA TYR A 57 -13.66 2.34 0.95
C TYR A 57 -12.59 1.63 0.10
N ARG A 58 -12.14 2.25 -0.99
CA ARG A 58 -11.08 1.66 -1.84
C ARG A 58 -9.74 1.59 -1.11
N LEU A 59 -9.40 2.60 -0.32
CA LEU A 59 -8.17 2.59 0.47
C LEU A 59 -8.21 1.44 1.51
N GLU A 60 -9.33 1.23 2.18
CA GLU A 60 -9.51 0.12 3.13
C GLU A 60 -9.31 -1.25 2.46
N LEU A 61 -9.87 -1.44 1.25
CA LEU A 61 -9.67 -2.67 0.48
C LEU A 61 -8.19 -2.92 0.16
N VAL A 62 -7.48 -1.89 -0.33
CA VAL A 62 -6.06 -2.01 -0.67
C VAL A 62 -5.21 -2.26 0.57
N LEU A 63 -5.53 -1.63 1.71
CA LEU A 63 -4.86 -1.88 2.98
C LEU A 63 -5.07 -3.32 3.45
N ALA A 64 -6.29 -3.85 3.35
CA ALA A 64 -6.58 -5.24 3.70
C ALA A 64 -5.80 -6.24 2.83
N ASP A 65 -5.74 -6.01 1.51
CA ASP A 65 -4.96 -6.84 0.59
C ASP A 65 -3.45 -6.76 0.86
N THR A 66 -2.95 -5.55 1.16
CA THR A 66 -1.54 -5.33 1.53
C THR A 66 -1.20 -6.09 2.82
N TYR A 67 -2.06 -6.00 3.84
CA TYR A 67 -1.92 -6.73 5.09
C TYR A 67 -1.90 -8.24 4.87
N LYS A 68 -2.85 -8.77 4.10
CA LYS A 68 -2.89 -10.20 3.73
C LYS A 68 -1.61 -10.65 3.04
N THR A 69 -1.11 -9.86 2.09
CA THR A 69 0.14 -10.15 1.37
C THR A 69 1.34 -10.19 2.31
N LEU A 70 1.45 -9.22 3.23
CA LEU A 70 2.51 -9.20 4.25
C LEU A 70 2.44 -10.42 5.16
N SER A 71 1.24 -10.77 5.64
CA SER A 71 1.03 -11.97 6.48
C SER A 71 1.54 -13.23 5.79
N LEU A 72 1.14 -13.47 4.54
CA LEU A 72 1.56 -14.64 3.77
C LEU A 72 3.08 -14.70 3.55
N ARG A 73 3.72 -13.54 3.31
CA ARG A 73 5.18 -13.47 3.16
C ARG A 73 5.89 -13.81 4.48
N ILE A 74 5.40 -13.29 5.61
CA ILE A 74 5.93 -13.60 6.94
C ILE A 74 5.79 -15.09 7.24
N ASP A 75 4.62 -15.67 6.98
CA ASP A 75 4.38 -17.11 7.20
C ASP A 75 5.35 -17.97 6.37
N SER A 76 5.59 -17.60 5.11
CA SER A 76 6.57 -18.28 4.26
C SER A 76 8.00 -18.17 4.80
N LEU A 77 8.42 -17.00 5.28
CA LEU A 77 9.73 -16.80 5.90
C LEU A 77 9.88 -17.63 7.18
N LEU A 78 8.85 -17.67 8.03
CA LEU A 78 8.85 -18.49 9.24
C LEU A 78 8.94 -19.98 8.91
N GLN A 79 8.24 -20.44 7.87
CA GLN A 79 8.32 -21.83 7.42
C GLN A 79 9.74 -22.17 6.94
N ASN A 80 10.35 -21.31 6.13
CA ASN A 80 11.72 -21.50 5.64
C ASN A 80 12.73 -21.52 6.79
N ALA A 81 12.59 -20.62 7.77
CA ALA A 81 13.45 -20.58 8.95
C ALA A 81 13.35 -21.87 9.78
N LYS A 82 12.15 -22.41 9.95
CA LYS A 82 11.94 -23.72 10.61
C LYS A 82 12.62 -24.83 9.83
N THR A 83 12.43 -24.91 8.52
CA THR A 83 13.07 -25.94 7.68
C THR A 83 14.59 -25.89 7.84
N LEU A 84 15.20 -24.72 7.76
CA LEU A 84 16.65 -24.55 7.95
C LEU A 84 17.14 -25.00 9.34
N ALA A 85 16.36 -24.76 10.40
CA ALA A 85 16.74 -25.17 11.76
C ALA A 85 16.72 -26.69 11.98
N PHE A 86 15.99 -27.45 11.14
CA PHE A 86 15.88 -28.91 11.20
C PHE A 86 16.59 -29.62 10.02
N SER A 87 17.34 -28.87 9.21
CA SER A 87 18.21 -29.37 8.14
C SER A 87 19.64 -29.55 8.63
#